data_AF-A0ABD1K0U6-F1
#
_entry.id   AF-A0ABD1K0U6-F1
#
_cell.length_a   1.000
_cell.length_b   1.000
_cell.length_c   1.000
_cell.angle_alpha   90.00
_cell.angle_beta   90.00
_cell.angle_gamma   90.00
#
_symmetry.space_group_name_H-M   'P 1'
#
loop_
_entity.id
_entity.type
_entity.pdbx_description
1 polymer ?
#
loop_
_entity_poly.entity_id
_entity_poly.type
_entity_poly.pdbx_seq_one_letter_code
_entity_poly.pdbx_strand_id
1 'polypeptide(L)'
;MAGSDLDAYWRPPRTCEDYWSEFRHCKSLWNRFHNYYTFGTSPTCGQWKEDYANCKEWEKSNSTQAKEALRQSERHRVAEQKKFTPVWELRKEPPRDWHMPLNQGKDS
;
A
#
# COMPACT_ATOMS: atom_id res chain seq x y z
N MET A 1 1.63 -32.34 10.44
CA MET A 1 0.96 -31.28 11.23
C MET A 1 2.04 -30.27 11.62
N ALA A 2 2.26 -29.23 10.81
CA ALA A 2 3.34 -28.24 11.02
C ALA A 2 2.81 -26.80 10.86
N GLY A 3 1.50 -26.62 11.06
CA GLY A 3 0.81 -25.34 10.86
C GLY A 3 0.48 -24.58 12.16
N SER A 4 0.55 -25.22 13.33
CA SER A 4 0.12 -24.61 14.60
C SER A 4 1.17 -23.69 15.22
N ASP A 5 2.46 -24.00 15.07
CA ASP A 5 3.51 -23.30 15.84
C ASP A 5 3.96 -21.98 15.20
N LEU A 6 3.86 -21.86 13.87
CA LEU A 6 4.12 -20.60 13.16
C LEU A 6 2.98 -19.59 13.35
N ASP A 7 1.76 -20.07 13.61
CA ASP A 7 0.60 -19.22 13.78
C ASP A 7 0.56 -18.55 15.15
N ALA A 8 1.19 -19.14 16.17
CA ALA A 8 1.34 -18.59 17.51
C ALA A 8 2.29 -17.38 17.57
N TYR A 9 3.17 -17.21 16.57
CA TYR A 9 4.12 -16.09 16.48
C TYR A 9 3.84 -15.16 15.31
N TRP A 10 2.59 -15.10 14.86
CA TRP A 10 2.20 -14.18 13.80
C TRP A 10 2.21 -12.74 14.30
N ARG A 11 2.88 -11.87 13.54
CA ARG A 11 2.84 -10.42 13.74
C ARG A 11 2.11 -9.77 12.56
N PRO A 12 1.23 -8.80 12.80
CA PRO A 12 0.65 -7.98 11.74
C PRO A 12 1.77 -7.39 10.86
N PRO A 13 1.59 -7.30 9.53
CA PRO A 13 2.60 -6.73 8.62
C PRO A 13 3.00 -5.28 8.92
N ARG A 14 2.16 -4.56 9.67
CA ARG A 14 2.30 -3.17 10.11
C ARG A 14 1.81 -3.04 11.53
N THR A 15 2.29 -2.04 12.26
CA THR A 15 1.79 -1.78 13.62
C THR A 15 0.34 -1.31 13.60
N CYS A 16 -0.38 -1.46 14.71
CA CYS A 16 -1.75 -0.96 14.77
C CYS A 16 -1.81 0.57 14.61
N GLU A 17 -0.81 1.28 15.10
CA GLU A 17 -0.66 2.73 14.94
C GLU A 17 -0.52 3.15 13.47
N ASP A 18 0.14 2.33 12.64
CA ASP A 18 0.24 2.59 11.20
C ASP A 18 -1.15 2.58 10.56
N TYR A 19 -1.97 1.55 10.80
CA TYR A 19 -3.36 1.48 10.28
C TYR A 19 -4.20 2.68 10.72
N TRP A 20 -4.02 3.12 11.96
CA TRP A 20 -4.73 4.29 12.48
C TRP A 20 -4.26 5.59 11.82
N SER A 21 -2.97 5.75 11.58
CA SER A 21 -2.42 6.90 10.88
C SER A 21 -2.90 6.96 9.42
N GLU A 22 -2.96 5.81 8.73
CA GLU A 22 -3.51 5.68 7.38
C GLU A 22 -5.00 6.02 7.35
N PHE A 23 -5.79 5.57 8.33
CA PHE A 23 -7.19 5.96 8.43
C PHE A 23 -7.36 7.48 8.57
N ARG A 24 -6.57 8.11 9.44
CA ARG A 24 -6.59 9.58 9.61
C ARG A 24 -6.15 10.30 8.34
N HIS A 25 -5.09 9.82 7.70
CA HIS A 25 -4.58 10.39 6.46
C HIS A 25 -5.61 10.28 5.33
N CYS A 26 -6.22 9.09 5.16
CA CYS A 26 -7.26 8.85 4.18
C CYS A 26 -8.41 9.85 4.31
N LYS A 27 -8.85 10.10 5.55
CA LYS A 27 -9.93 11.05 5.87
C LYS A 27 -9.55 12.52 5.78
N SER A 28 -8.26 12.83 5.66
CA SER A 28 -7.80 14.22 5.60
C SER A 28 -8.40 14.96 4.39
N LEU A 29 -8.71 16.24 4.57
CA LEU A 29 -9.30 17.06 3.52
C LEU A 29 -8.40 17.13 2.28
N TRP A 30 -7.09 17.25 2.49
CA TRP A 30 -6.11 17.31 1.42
C TRP A 30 -6.09 16.01 0.60
N ASN A 31 -6.07 14.86 1.26
CA ASN A 31 -6.09 13.58 0.57
C ASN A 31 -7.38 13.37 -0.23
N ARG A 32 -8.53 13.75 0.34
CA ARG A 32 -9.82 13.70 -0.36
C ARG A 32 -9.84 14.62 -1.58
N PHE A 33 -9.32 15.83 -1.46
CA PHE A 33 -9.19 16.77 -2.58
C PHE A 33 -8.31 16.18 -3.68
N HIS A 34 -7.11 15.70 -3.34
CA HIS A 34 -6.22 15.06 -4.31
C HIS A 34 -6.90 13.89 -5.05
N ASN A 35 -7.53 12.97 -4.32
CA ASN A 35 -8.21 11.82 -4.93
C ASN A 35 -9.38 12.24 -5.82
N TYR A 36 -10.16 13.25 -5.42
CA TYR A 36 -11.24 13.78 -6.25
C TYR A 36 -10.72 14.37 -7.56
N TYR A 37 -9.64 15.13 -7.53
CA TYR A 37 -9.08 15.72 -8.76
C TYR A 37 -8.34 14.70 -9.64
N THR A 38 -7.71 13.69 -9.05
CA THR A 38 -6.95 12.68 -9.81
C THR A 38 -7.85 11.58 -10.37
N PHE A 39 -8.85 11.12 -9.60
CA PHE A 39 -9.66 9.95 -9.94
C PHE A 39 -11.17 10.24 -10.07
N GLY A 40 -11.63 11.47 -9.75
CA GLY A 40 -13.05 11.83 -9.78
C GLY A 40 -13.89 11.27 -8.62
N THR A 41 -13.27 10.53 -7.71
CA THR A 41 -13.96 9.82 -6.62
C THR A 41 -13.34 10.13 -5.26
N SER A 42 -14.14 10.11 -4.19
CA SER A 42 -13.61 10.12 -2.82
C SER A 42 -13.15 8.72 -2.40
N PRO A 43 -12.01 8.59 -1.71
CA PRO A 43 -11.50 7.29 -1.28
C PRO A 43 -12.37 6.69 -0.17
N THR A 44 -12.55 5.37 -0.19
CA THR A 44 -13.27 4.62 0.85
C THR A 44 -12.32 4.31 2.02
N CYS A 45 -12.38 5.10 3.09
CA CYS A 45 -11.50 4.95 4.24
C CYS A 45 -11.93 3.88 5.26
N GLY A 46 -13.06 3.18 5.03
CA GLY A 46 -13.61 2.21 5.98
C GLY A 46 -12.66 1.05 6.27
N GLN A 47 -12.00 0.54 5.23
CA GLN A 47 -11.07 -0.58 5.33
C GLN A 47 -9.95 -0.33 6.36
N TRP A 48 -9.32 0.85 6.35
CA TRP A 48 -8.28 1.19 7.33
C TRP A 48 -8.78 1.17 8.78
N LYS A 49 -10.03 1.56 9.01
CA LYS A 49 -10.64 1.52 10.34
C LYS A 49 -10.90 0.08 10.79
N GLU A 50 -11.37 -0.77 9.88
CA GLU A 50 -11.59 -2.19 10.13
C GLU A 50 -10.27 -2.92 10.40
N ASP A 51 -9.23 -2.64 9.60
CA ASP A 51 -7.89 -3.19 9.80
C ASP A 51 -7.29 -2.77 11.13
N TYR A 52 -7.46 -1.50 11.54
CA TYR A 52 -7.06 -1.06 12.88
C TYR A 52 -7.78 -1.85 13.97
N ALA A 53 -9.10 -2.03 13.85
CA ALA A 53 -9.89 -2.80 14.83
C ALA A 53 -9.44 -4.27 14.90
N ASN A 54 -9.23 -4.91 13.75
CA ASN A 54 -8.74 -6.28 13.65
C ASN A 54 -7.32 -6.42 14.24
N CYS A 55 -6.45 -5.43 14.00
CA CYS A 55 -5.11 -5.39 14.57
C CYS A 55 -5.16 -5.33 16.11
N LYS A 56 -5.94 -4.41 16.67
CA LYS A 56 -6.11 -4.30 18.13
C LYS A 56 -6.77 -5.54 18.74
N GLU A 57 -7.68 -6.17 18.02
CA GLU A 57 -8.30 -7.42 18.47
C GLU A 57 -7.28 -8.55 18.53
N TRP A 58 -6.43 -8.70 17.50
CA TRP A 58 -5.34 -9.66 17.52
C TRP A 58 -4.38 -9.43 18.70
N GLU A 59 -3.94 -8.20 18.95
CA GLU A 59 -3.04 -7.90 20.09
C GLU A 59 -3.65 -8.24 21.46
N LYS A 60 -4.97 -8.15 21.59
CA LYS A 60 -5.68 -8.42 22.85
C LYS A 60 -5.97 -9.90 23.06
N SER A 61 -6.49 -10.57 22.04
CA SER A 61 -7.11 -11.88 22.17
C SER A 61 -6.46 -12.97 21.30
N ASN A 62 -5.48 -12.62 20.45
CA ASN A 62 -4.93 -13.48 19.40
C ASN A 62 -6.05 -14.12 18.53
N SER A 63 -7.10 -13.35 18.25
CA SER A 63 -8.25 -13.80 17.45
C SER A 63 -7.82 -14.24 16.04
N THR A 64 -8.03 -15.51 15.71
CA THR A 64 -7.72 -16.08 14.40
C THR A 64 -8.53 -15.43 13.28
N GLN A 65 -9.78 -15.03 13.57
CA GLN A 65 -10.64 -14.31 12.62
C GLN A 65 -10.06 -12.93 12.29
N ALA A 66 -9.63 -12.19 13.31
CA ALA A 66 -9.04 -10.86 13.14
C ALA A 66 -7.72 -10.94 12.35
N LYS A 67 -6.89 -11.95 12.65
CA LYS A 67 -5.67 -12.26 11.90
C LYS A 67 -5.95 -12.54 10.42
N GLU A 68 -6.90 -13.42 10.12
CA GLU A 68 -7.17 -13.78 8.72
C GLU A 68 -7.78 -12.60 7.95
N ALA A 69 -8.69 -11.83 8.56
CA ALA A 69 -9.27 -10.63 7.97
C ALA A 69 -8.17 -9.61 7.61
N LEU A 70 -7.25 -9.34 8.54
CA LEU A 70 -6.14 -8.40 8.32
C LEU A 70 -5.17 -8.92 7.26
N ARG A 71 -4.89 -10.23 7.24
CA ARG A 71 -4.06 -10.86 6.19
C ARG A 71 -4.68 -10.72 4.81
N GLN A 72 -6.00 -10.90 4.69
CA GLN A 72 -6.72 -10.75 3.42
C GLN A 72 -6.74 -9.30 2.96
N SER A 73 -7.00 -8.35 3.86
CA SER A 73 -6.95 -6.92 3.57
C SER A 73 -5.59 -6.48 3.01
N GLU A 74 -4.50 -6.86 3.68
CA GLU A 74 -3.14 -6.53 3.22
C GLU A 74 -2.79 -7.17 1.88
N ARG A 75 -3.22 -8.42 1.65
CA ARG A 75 -3.07 -9.07 0.34
C ARG A 75 -3.80 -8.30 -0.76
N HIS A 76 -5.04 -7.90 -0.51
CA HIS A 76 -5.82 -7.10 -1.44
C HIS A 76 -5.10 -5.78 -1.76
N ARG A 77 -4.65 -5.06 -0.73
CA ARG A 77 -3.91 -3.80 -0.89
C ARG A 77 -2.65 -3.94 -1.75
N VAL A 78 -1.84 -4.99 -1.51
CA VAL A 78 -0.63 -5.26 -2.31
C VAL A 78 -0.98 -5.65 -3.75
N ALA A 79 -2.09 -6.35 -3.96
CA ALA A 79 -2.56 -6.69 -5.30
C ALA A 79 -3.01 -5.44 -6.08
N GLU A 80 -3.72 -4.51 -5.46
CA GLU A 80 -4.12 -3.24 -6.07
C GLU A 80 -2.92 -2.41 -6.55
N GLN A 81 -1.83 -2.38 -5.76
CA GLN A 81 -0.59 -1.71 -6.16
C GLN A 81 0.04 -2.29 -7.43
N LYS A 82 -0.18 -3.58 -7.70
CA LYS A 82 0.34 -4.28 -8.88
C LYS A 82 -0.53 -4.16 -10.13
N LYS A 83 -1.71 -3.55 -10.05
CA LYS A 83 -2.60 -3.38 -11.21
C LYS A 83 -2.02 -2.44 -12.27
N PHE A 84 -1.16 -1.52 -11.86
CA PHE A 84 -0.55 -0.56 -12.78
C PHE A 84 0.65 -1.21 -13.47
N THR A 85 0.55 -1.40 -14.78
CA THR A 85 1.68 -1.85 -15.60
C THR A 85 2.66 -0.69 -15.74
N PRO A 86 3.92 -0.83 -15.29
CA PRO A 86 4.89 0.23 -15.45
C PRO A 86 5.10 0.50 -16.95
N VAL A 87 4.95 1.77 -17.35
CA VAL A 87 5.22 2.21 -18.74
C VAL A 87 6.72 2.12 -19.05
N TRP A 88 7.55 2.23 -18.01
CA TRP A 88 9.00 2.20 -18.13
C TRP A 88 9.55 0.87 -17.61
N GLU A 89 10.33 0.20 -18.44
CA GLU A 89 11.11 -0.96 -18.01
C GLU A 89 12.31 -0.53 -17.14
N LEU A 90 12.66 -1.36 -16.16
CA LEU A 90 13.85 -1.14 -15.34
C LEU A 90 15.10 -1.26 -16.22
N ARG A 91 15.81 -0.14 -16.43
CA ARG A 91 17.05 -0.12 -17.21
C ARG A 91 18.14 -0.90 -16.49
N LYS A 92 18.84 -1.76 -17.23
CA LYS A 92 20.01 -2.50 -16.71
C LYS A 92 21.27 -1.64 -16.72
N GLU A 93 21.40 -0.78 -17.71
CA GLU A 93 22.55 0.10 -17.92
C GLU A 93 22.07 1.47 -18.43
N PRO A 94 22.81 2.56 -18.16
CA PRO A 94 22.50 3.87 -18.72
C PRO A 94 22.64 3.84 -20.26
N PRO A 95 21.91 4.71 -21.00
CA PRO A 95 22.14 4.88 -22.44
C PRO A 95 23.61 5.19 -22.73
N ARG A 96 24.16 4.61 -23.80
CA ARG A 96 25.60 4.75 -24.12
C ARG A 96 26.01 6.21 -24.37
N ASP A 97 25.08 7.01 -24.86
CA ASP A 97 25.23 8.41 -25.23
C ASP A 97 24.79 9.38 -24.13
N TRP A 98 24.53 8.92 -22.90
CA TRP A 98 24.06 9.78 -21.81
C TRP A 98 25.03 10.93 -21.48
N HIS A 99 26.32 10.74 -21.75
CA HIS A 99 27.39 11.72 -21.56
C HIS A 99 27.50 12.75 -22.69
N MET A 100 26.81 12.56 -23.82
CA MET A 100 26.95 13.46 -24.95
C MET A 100 26.26 14.80 -24.67
N PRO A 101 26.85 15.93 -25.11
CA PRO A 101 26.21 17.23 -24.96
C PRO A 101 24.86 17.23 -25.70
N LEU A 102 23.85 17.81 -25.07
CA LEU A 102 22.54 17.98 -25.69
C LEU A 102 22.71 18.81 -26.97
N ASN A 103 22.14 18.37 -28.09
CA ASN A 103 22.12 19.12 -29.33
C ASN A 103 21.22 20.35 -29.15
N GLN A 104 21.73 21.41 -28.53
CA GLN A 104 21.05 22.69 -28.42
C GLN A 104 21.05 23.34 -29.80
N GLY A 105 19.97 23.17 -30.56
CA GLY A 105 19.70 23.93 -31.79
C GLY A 105 19.80 23.17 -33.10
N LYS A 106 19.02 22.10 -33.27
CA LYS A 106 18.61 21.65 -34.61
C LYS A 106 17.10 21.49 -34.67
N ASP A 107 16.44 22.63 -34.57
CA ASP A 107 15.16 22.82 -35.25
C ASP A 107 15.51 22.98 -36.74
N SER A 108 15.09 22.04 -37.58
CA SER A 108 15.07 22.17 -39.03
C SER A 108 13.63 22.06 -39.50
#